data_AF-A0A8T3RB14-F1
#
_entry.id   AF-A0A8T3RB14-F1
#
_cell.length_a   1.000
_cell.length_b   1.000
_cell.length_c   1.000
_cell.angle_alpha   90.00
_cell.angle_beta   90.00
_cell.angle_gamma   90.00
#
_symmetry.space_group_name_H-M   'P 1'
#
loop_
_entity.id
_entity.type
_entity.pdbx_description
1 polymer ?
#
loop_
_entity_poly.entity_id
_entity_poly.type
_entity_poly.pdbx_seq_one_letter_code
_entity_poly.pdbx_strand_id
1 'polypeptide(L)'
;VSPELRKGPRGGGRDTERIVRHTNGAEIDEFAKKVGVNTPLDARQNPVELRAHRDAFCEVIREHNARGASARSWTVQFLMRRCAYHMLDHAWELEDKDLSSGT
;
A
#
# COMPACT_ATOMS: atom_id res chain seq x y z
N VAL A 1 -0.98 -17.23 3.10
CA VAL A 1 -0.11 -16.45 4.00
C VAL A 1 -0.48 -16.72 5.44
N SER A 2 0.45 -17.31 6.20
CA SER A 2 0.34 -17.58 7.63
C SER A 2 0.33 -16.28 8.45
N PRO A 3 -0.25 -16.26 9.67
CA PRO A 3 -0.21 -15.08 10.55
C PRO A 3 1.22 -14.67 10.93
N GLU A 4 2.02 -15.65 11.34
CA GLU A 4 3.47 -15.48 11.52
C GLU A 4 4.21 -15.73 10.21
N LEU A 5 5.36 -15.08 10.06
CA LEU A 5 6.20 -15.19 8.87
C LEU A 5 7.61 -15.59 9.24
N ARG A 6 8.29 -16.31 8.34
CA ARG A 6 9.70 -16.67 8.49
C ARG A 6 10.54 -15.43 8.79
N LYS A 7 11.18 -15.42 9.96
CA LYS A 7 12.09 -14.33 10.37
C LYS A 7 13.42 -14.47 9.64
N GLY A 8 14.14 -13.34 9.50
CA GLY A 8 15.48 -13.32 8.94
C GLY A 8 16.54 -13.94 9.86
N PRO A 9 17.81 -14.08 9.41
CA PRO A 9 18.88 -14.77 10.14
C PRO A 9 19.19 -14.23 11.54
N ARG A 10 18.78 -12.98 11.83
CA ARG A 10 18.95 -12.32 13.14
C ARG A 10 17.63 -12.17 13.90
N GLY A 11 16.61 -12.95 13.57
CA GLY A 11 15.28 -12.91 14.20
C GLY A 11 14.40 -11.71 13.81
N GLY A 12 14.91 -10.78 12.99
CA GLY A 12 14.14 -9.63 12.50
C GLY A 12 13.09 -10.00 11.45
N GLY A 13 11.98 -9.26 11.43
CA GLY A 13 10.90 -9.43 10.47
C GLY A 13 9.56 -8.95 11.03
N ARG A 14 8.62 -8.62 10.14
CA ARG A 14 7.23 -8.33 10.50
C ARG A 14 6.39 -9.60 10.40
N ASP A 15 5.30 -9.65 11.12
CA ASP A 15 4.20 -10.60 10.88
C ASP A 15 3.30 -10.09 9.73
N THR A 16 2.34 -10.92 9.31
CA THR A 16 1.42 -10.59 8.21
C THR A 16 0.60 -9.34 8.49
N GLU A 17 0.08 -9.21 9.71
CA GLU A 17 -0.76 -8.06 10.08
C GLU A 17 0.03 -6.75 9.99
N ARG A 18 1.27 -6.72 10.49
CA ARG A 18 2.15 -5.55 10.43
C ARG A 18 2.53 -5.17 9.01
N ILE A 19 2.73 -6.15 8.11
CA ILE A 19 2.95 -5.86 6.69
C ILE A 19 1.70 -5.24 6.08
N VAL A 20 0.52 -5.86 6.23
CA VAL A 20 -0.75 -5.33 5.67
C VAL A 20 -1.06 -3.92 6.20
N ARG A 21 -0.88 -3.70 7.51
CA ARG A 21 -1.01 -2.39 8.15
C ARG A 21 -0.07 -1.35 7.55
N HIS A 22 1.20 -1.70 7.37
CA HIS A 22 2.20 -0.82 6.78
C HIS A 22 1.83 -0.46 5.34
N THR A 23 1.50 -1.47 4.54
CA THR A 23 1.21 -1.34 3.11
C THR A 23 -0.01 -0.44 2.86
N ASN A 24 -1.14 -0.72 3.51
CA ASN A 24 -2.34 0.13 3.39
C ASN A 24 -2.13 1.51 4.03
N GLY A 25 -1.34 1.60 5.10
CA GLY A 25 -1.03 2.88 5.74
C GLY A 25 -0.21 3.80 4.85
N ALA A 26 0.79 3.28 4.14
CA ALA A 26 1.59 4.06 3.20
C ALA A 26 0.75 4.57 2.01
N GLU A 27 -0.18 3.74 1.50
CA GLU A 27 -1.15 4.16 0.48
C GLU A 27 -1.93 5.41 0.91
N ILE A 28 -2.52 5.37 2.12
CA ILE A 28 -3.33 6.46 2.67
C ILE A 28 -2.48 7.70 3.01
N ASP A 29 -1.40 7.53 3.79
CA ASP A 29 -0.71 8.66 4.41
C ASP A 29 0.43 9.24 3.57
N GLU A 30 1.07 8.45 2.71
CA GLU A 30 2.19 8.91 1.88
C GLU A 30 1.75 9.19 0.45
N PHE A 31 1.00 8.28 -0.17
CA PHE A 31 0.73 8.32 -1.61
C PHE A 31 -0.51 9.14 -1.95
N ALA A 32 -1.64 8.87 -1.32
CA ALA A 32 -2.90 9.56 -1.62
C ALA A 32 -2.85 11.07 -1.35
N LYS A 33 -2.14 11.48 -0.28
CA LYS A 33 -1.93 12.90 0.05
C LYS A 33 -1.12 13.68 -0.99
N LYS A 34 -0.41 13.00 -1.90
CA LYS A 34 0.33 13.66 -3.00
C LYS A 34 -0.59 14.18 -4.09
N VAL A 35 -1.78 13.61 -4.23
CA VAL A 35 -2.82 14.09 -5.16
C VAL A 35 -3.99 14.75 -4.43
N GLY A 36 -3.85 15.02 -3.13
CA GLY A 36 -4.85 15.74 -2.34
C GLY A 36 -5.98 14.88 -1.76
N VAL A 37 -5.92 13.56 -1.91
CA VAL A 37 -6.87 12.65 -1.26
C VAL A 37 -6.51 12.51 0.21
N ASN A 38 -7.42 12.94 1.09
CA ASN A 38 -7.25 12.88 2.53
C ASN A 38 -8.29 11.91 3.11
N THR A 39 -7.81 10.74 3.53
CA THR A 39 -8.63 9.71 4.19
C THR A 39 -8.08 9.49 5.60
N PRO A 40 -8.94 9.31 6.62
CA PRO A 40 -8.49 8.88 7.93
C PRO A 40 -7.65 7.60 7.86
N LEU A 41 -6.52 7.56 8.57
CA LEU A 41 -5.60 6.41 8.52
C LEU A 41 -6.25 5.10 9.01
N ASP A 42 -7.23 5.20 9.91
CA ASP A 42 -8.00 4.08 10.43
C ASP A 42 -8.92 3.43 9.40
N ALA A 43 -9.23 4.09 8.27
CA ALA A 43 -9.96 3.49 7.15
C ALA A 43 -9.34 2.17 6.65
N ARG A 44 -8.02 1.97 6.83
CA ARG A 44 -7.35 0.70 6.50
C ARG A 44 -7.78 -0.50 7.35
N GLN A 45 -8.53 -0.28 8.44
CA GLN A 45 -9.03 -1.31 9.34
C GLN A 45 -10.39 -1.84 8.91
N ASN A 46 -11.11 -1.10 8.05
CA ASN A 46 -12.43 -1.48 7.55
C ASN A 46 -12.37 -1.72 6.03
N PRO A 47 -12.71 -2.91 5.53
CA PRO A 47 -12.66 -3.21 4.09
C PRO A 47 -13.52 -2.29 3.22
N VAL A 48 -14.65 -1.81 3.75
CA VAL A 48 -15.56 -0.90 3.03
C VAL A 48 -14.93 0.49 2.90
N GLU A 49 -14.36 1.01 3.98
CA GLU A 49 -13.71 2.33 3.99
C GLU A 49 -12.42 2.31 3.17
N LEU A 50 -11.63 1.25 3.26
CA LEU A 50 -10.44 1.06 2.42
C LEU A 50 -10.80 0.98 0.94
N ARG A 51 -11.93 0.37 0.59
CA ARG A 51 -12.41 0.37 -0.80
C ARG A 51 -12.81 1.77 -1.25
N ALA A 52 -13.59 2.50 -0.45
CA ALA A 52 -13.97 3.87 -0.75
C ALA A 52 -12.74 4.79 -0.93
N HIS A 53 -11.71 4.62 -0.09
CA HIS A 53 -10.42 5.29 -0.25
C HIS A 53 -9.80 5.04 -1.62
N ARG A 54 -9.71 3.77 -2.03
CA ARG A 54 -9.09 3.37 -3.30
C ARG A 54 -9.84 3.88 -4.51
N ASP A 55 -11.16 3.89 -4.45
CA ASP A 55 -12.01 4.43 -5.52
C ASP A 55 -11.76 5.94 -5.69
N ALA A 56 -11.78 6.70 -4.60
CA ALA A 56 -11.46 8.13 -4.60
C ALA A 56 -10.02 8.41 -5.06
N PHE A 57 -9.05 7.61 -4.60
CA PHE A 57 -7.66 7.76 -5.01
C PHE A 57 -7.46 7.50 -6.51
N CYS A 58 -8.07 6.45 -7.05
CA CYS A 58 -8.03 6.16 -8.48
C CYS A 58 -8.70 7.25 -9.33
N GLU A 59 -9.83 7.79 -8.88
CA GLU A 59 -10.51 8.91 -9.54
C GLU A 59 -9.58 10.14 -9.64
N VAL A 60 -8.99 10.56 -8.52
CA VAL A 60 -8.13 11.75 -8.49
C VAL A 60 -6.81 11.55 -9.24
N ILE A 61 -6.26 10.34 -9.26
CA ILE A 61 -5.11 10.00 -10.15
C ILE A 61 -5.49 10.24 -11.62
N ARG A 62 -6.66 9.76 -12.06
CA ARG A 62 -7.11 9.94 -13.46
C ARG A 62 -7.29 11.40 -13.79
N GLU A 63 -7.87 12.18 -12.88
CA GLU A 63 -8.04 13.62 -13.04
C GLU A 63 -6.69 14.35 -13.16
N HIS A 64 -5.74 14.07 -12.26
CA HIS A 64 -4.40 14.65 -12.33
C HIS A 64 -3.71 14.31 -13.65
N ASN A 65 -3.81 13.05 -14.09
CA ASN A 65 -3.22 12.61 -15.34
C ASN A 65 -3.85 13.32 -16.55
N ALA A 66 -5.17 13.47 -16.58
CA ALA A 66 -5.88 14.18 -17.65
C ALA A 66 -5.50 15.67 -17.74
N ARG A 67 -5.24 16.32 -16.60
CA ARG A 67 -4.79 17.72 -16.53
C ARG A 67 -3.28 17.90 -16.73
N GLY A 68 -2.50 16.82 -16.81
CA GLY A 68 -1.03 16.90 -16.77
C GLY A 68 -0.50 17.49 -15.46
N ALA A 69 -1.26 17.41 -14.37
CA ALA A 69 -0.90 17.96 -13.06
C ALA A 69 0.13 17.08 -12.35
N SER A 70 0.97 17.67 -11.51
CA SER A 70 1.91 16.92 -10.67
C SER A 70 1.24 16.40 -9.40
N ALA A 71 1.77 15.30 -8.85
CA ALA A 71 1.46 14.80 -7.52
C ALA A 71 2.47 15.38 -6.52
N ARG A 72 2.25 16.63 -6.09
CA ARG A 72 3.25 17.48 -5.41
C ARG A 72 4.54 17.57 -6.24
N SER A 73 5.67 17.12 -5.70
CA SER A 73 6.97 17.09 -6.37
C SER A 73 7.17 15.90 -7.30
N TRP A 74 6.19 15.00 -7.44
CA TRP A 74 6.27 13.82 -8.29
C TRP A 74 5.42 13.97 -9.55
N THR A 75 5.79 13.27 -10.62
CA THR A 75 4.85 13.02 -11.72
C THR A 75 3.80 12.00 -11.27
N VAL A 76 2.60 12.04 -11.86
CA VAL A 76 1.54 11.06 -11.56
C VAL A 76 2.00 9.64 -11.94
N GLN A 77 2.75 9.50 -13.02
CA GLN A 77 3.32 8.24 -13.47
C GLN A 77 4.31 7.67 -12.45
N PHE A 78 5.14 8.54 -11.85
CA PHE A 78 6.03 8.11 -10.78
C PHE A 78 5.25 7.68 -9.53
N LEU A 79 4.19 8.41 -9.15
CA LEU A 79 3.31 8.01 -8.05
C LEU A 79 2.70 6.62 -8.29
N MET A 80 2.08 6.40 -9.46
CA MET A 80 1.48 5.11 -9.82
C MET A 80 2.50 3.98 -9.76
N ARG A 81 3.69 4.20 -10.34
CA ARG A 81 4.80 3.24 -10.28
C ARG A 81 5.18 2.95 -8.84
N ARG A 82 5.38 3.98 -8.01
CA ARG A 82 5.78 3.80 -6.61
C ARG A 82 4.75 3.01 -5.81
N CYS A 83 3.46 3.28 -5.99
CA CYS A 83 2.37 2.53 -5.35
C CYS A 83 2.40 1.06 -5.76
N ALA A 84 2.44 0.78 -7.07
CA ALA A 84 2.43 -0.58 -7.59
C ALA A 84 3.64 -1.39 -7.11
N TYR A 85 4.85 -0.82 -7.19
CA TYR A 85 6.05 -1.49 -6.71
C TYR A 85 6.03 -1.73 -5.20
N HIS A 86 5.57 -0.77 -4.39
CA HIS A 86 5.51 -0.94 -2.94
C HIS A 86 4.51 -2.02 -2.52
N MET A 87 3.33 -2.06 -3.15
CA MET A 87 2.31 -3.08 -2.90
C MET A 87 2.82 -4.47 -3.29
N LEU A 88 3.43 -4.58 -4.47
CA LEU A 88 3.96 -5.83 -4.99
C LEU A 88 5.15 -6.35 -4.17
N ASP A 89 6.08 -5.48 -3.78
CA ASP A 89 7.24 -5.84 -2.93
C ASP A 89 6.78 -6.52 -1.62
N HIS A 90 5.76 -5.96 -0.97
CA HIS A 90 5.20 -6.56 0.24
C HIS A 90 4.31 -7.78 -0.01
N ALA A 91 3.68 -7.89 -1.18
CA ALA A 91 2.98 -9.12 -1.57
C ALA A 91 3.98 -10.27 -1.74
N TRP A 92 5.11 -10.04 -2.40
CA TRP A 92 6.20 -11.01 -2.49
C TRP A 92 6.84 -11.30 -1.13
N GLU A 93 7.02 -10.29 -0.27
CA GLU A 93 7.50 -10.53 1.10
C GLU A 93 6.57 -11.50 1.88
N LEU A 94 5.26 -11.35 1.72
CA LEU A 94 4.28 -12.25 2.34
C LEU A 94 4.35 -13.67 1.77
N GLU A 95 4.50 -13.80 0.46
CA GLU A 95 4.62 -15.09 -0.22
C GLU A 95 5.92 -15.82 0.16
N ASP A 96 7.07 -15.14 0.05
CA ASP A 96 8.41 -15.72 0.30
C ASP A 96 8.64 -16.14 1.75
N LYS A 97 7.87 -15.56 2.68
CA LYS A 97 7.99 -15.84 4.13
C LYS A 97 6.81 -16.62 4.68
N ASP A 98 5.87 -17.02 3.83
CA ASP A 98 4.73 -17.84 4.22
C ASP A 98 5.22 -19.17 4.79
N LEU A 99 4.65 -19.56 5.93
CA LEU A 99 4.94 -20.83 6.59
C LEU A 99 3.91 -21.91 6.22
N SER A 100 2.83 -21.55 5.52
CA SER A 100 1.76 -22.50 5.16
C SER A 100 2.19 -23.56 4.15
N SER A 101 3.15 -23.24 3.27
CA SER A 101 3.70 -24.16 2.26
C SER A 101 4.68 -25.20 2.83
N GLY A 102 5.00 -25.15 4.13
CA GLY A 102 5.97 -26.02 4.81
C GLY A 102 5.36 -27.11 5.71
N THR A 103 4.04 -27.33 5.60
CA THR A 103 3.28 -28.38 6.29
C THR A 103 2.73 -29.37 5.26
#